data_AF-A0A840E4C8-F1
#
_entry.id   AF-A0A840E4C8-F1
#
_cell.length_a   1.000
_cell.length_b   1.000
_cell.length_c   1.000
_cell.angle_alpha   90.00
_cell.angle_beta   90.00
_cell.angle_gamma   90.00
#
_symmetry.space_group_name_H-M   'P 1'
#
loop_
_entity.id
_entity.type
_entity.pdbx_description
1 polymer ?
#
loop_
_entity_poly.entity_id
_entity_poly.type
_entity_poly.pdbx_seq_one_letter_code
_entity_poly.pdbx_strand_id
1 'polypeptide(L)'
;MMCSFKNAQGITRALRGTWHGRYGTARCPAHDDRLPSLSLANGHDGRLLLYCYAGCSFREIIQALIRIGLPRKQTYDHTLSFSKQFCADLK
;
A
#
# COMPACT_ATOMS: atom_id res chain seq x y z
N MET A 1 -1.30 -20.05 4.35
CA MET A 1 -1.13 -19.11 5.48
C MET A 1 -1.21 -17.69 4.95
N MET A 2 -2.40 -17.08 4.93
CA MET A 2 -2.60 -15.74 4.37
C MET A 2 -2.31 -14.70 5.46
N CYS A 3 -1.18 -14.01 5.35
CA CYS A 3 -0.84 -12.90 6.24
C CYS A 3 -1.81 -11.74 5.98
N SER A 4 -2.80 -11.56 6.85
CA SER A 4 -3.66 -10.38 6.83
C SER A 4 -2.85 -9.19 7.36
N PHE A 5 -2.29 -8.37 6.46
CA PHE A 5 -1.49 -7.21 6.82
C PHE A 5 -2.39 -6.04 7.26
N LYS A 6 -2.77 -6.06 8.55
CA LYS A 6 -3.74 -5.09 9.10
C LYS A 6 -3.15 -3.70 9.43
N ASN A 7 -1.83 -3.56 9.47
CA ASN A 7 -1.14 -2.35 9.94
C ASN A 7 0.16 -2.06 9.17
N ALA A 8 0.74 -0.88 9.38
CA ALA A 8 1.96 -0.41 8.72
C ALA A 8 3.14 -1.38 8.87
N GLN A 9 3.30 -2.00 10.04
CA GLN A 9 4.36 -2.98 10.29
C GLN A 9 4.21 -4.21 9.40
N GLY A 10 2.99 -4.74 9.28
CA GLY A 10 2.70 -5.87 8.40
C GLY A 10 3.06 -5.57 6.96
N ILE A 11 2.64 -4.41 6.44
CA ILE A 11 2.92 -3.99 5.07
C ILE A 11 4.42 -3.79 4.87
N THR A 12 5.11 -3.16 5.82
CA THR A 12 6.57 -2.98 5.79
C THR A 12 7.29 -4.31 5.65
N ARG A 13 6.91 -5.31 6.46
CA ARG A 13 7.52 -6.66 6.39
C ARG A 13 7.19 -7.36 5.07
N ALA A 14 5.98 -7.19 4.55
CA ALA A 14 5.57 -7.76 3.27
C ALA A 14 6.39 -7.20 2.09
N LEU A 15 6.71 -5.91 2.13
CA LEU A 15 7.59 -5.24 1.18
C LEU A 15 9.09 -5.53 1.42
N ARG A 16 9.42 -6.41 2.39
CA ARG A 16 10.80 -6.70 2.81
C ARG A 16 11.56 -5.43 3.25
N GLY A 17 10.83 -4.46 3.81
CA GLY A 17 11.37 -3.25 4.38
C GLY A 17 11.81 -3.42 5.85
N THR A 18 12.31 -2.33 6.43
CA THR A 18 12.79 -2.27 7.82
C THR A 18 11.76 -1.57 8.69
N TRP A 19 11.40 -2.19 9.83
CA TRP A 19 10.52 -1.59 10.84
C TRP A 19 11.34 -0.96 11.97
N HIS A 20 11.06 0.30 12.30
CA HIS A 20 11.76 1.12 13.29
C HIS A 20 10.97 1.29 14.60
N GLY A 21 10.04 0.38 14.90
CA GLY A 21 9.22 0.42 16.11
C GLY A 21 7.93 1.23 15.97
N ARG A 22 7.99 2.44 15.40
CA ARG A 22 6.81 3.32 15.19
C ARG A 22 6.40 3.47 13.72
N TYR A 23 7.36 3.38 12.82
CA TYR A 23 7.18 3.49 11.38
C TYR A 23 8.08 2.47 10.67
N GLY A 24 7.80 2.24 9.40
CA GLY A 24 8.59 1.39 8.54
C GLY A 24 9.08 2.13 7.32
N THR A 25 10.18 1.64 6.76
CA THR A 25 10.76 2.11 5.50
C THR A 25 10.87 0.97 4.54
N ALA A 26 10.38 1.15 3.31
CA ALA A 26 10.44 0.15 2.26
C ALA A 26 10.68 0.81 0.90
N ARG A 27 10.98 0.01 -0.12
CA ARG A 27 10.93 0.47 -1.51
C ARG A 27 9.49 0.67 -1.92
N CYS A 28 9.22 1.77 -2.61
CA CYS A 28 7.87 2.03 -3.10
C CYS A 28 7.54 1.04 -4.23
N PRO A 29 6.41 0.31 -4.17
CA PRO A 29 6.03 -0.61 -5.24
C PRO A 29 5.42 0.10 -6.47
N ALA A 30 5.14 1.41 -6.38
CA ALA A 30 4.52 2.18 -7.46
C ALA A 30 5.52 2.67 -8.52
N HIS A 31 6.82 2.61 -8.24
CA HIS A 31 7.89 2.96 -9.17
C HIS A 31 9.09 2.02 -8.98
N ASP A 32 10.04 2.04 -9.92
CA ASP A 32 11.29 1.29 -9.75
C ASP A 32 12.23 2.05 -8.81
N ASP A 33 12.44 1.49 -7.62
CA ASP A 33 13.07 2.17 -6.51
C ASP A 33 14.35 1.44 -6.08
N ARG A 34 15.48 2.15 -6.08
CA ARG A 34 16.78 1.58 -5.69
C ARG A 34 17.02 1.63 -4.18
N LEU A 35 16.50 2.68 -3.54
CA LEU A 35 16.62 2.95 -2.10
C LEU A 35 15.22 2.93 -1.47
N PRO A 36 15.08 2.76 -0.15
CA PRO A 36 13.75 2.78 0.48
C PRO A 36 13.15 4.19 0.47
N SER A 37 12.29 4.51 -0.50
CA SER A 37 11.61 5.81 -0.61
C SER A 37 10.20 5.87 0.00
N LEU A 38 9.67 4.75 0.49
CA LEU A 38 8.33 4.66 1.08
C LEU A 38 8.41 4.62 2.61
N SER A 39 7.75 5.56 3.27
CA SER A 39 7.48 5.54 4.70
C SER A 39 6.07 5.02 4.97
N LEU A 40 5.95 4.12 5.95
CA LEU A 40 4.69 3.54 6.41
C LEU A 40 4.52 3.75 7.91
N ALA A 41 3.39 4.30 8.34
CA ALA A 41 3.09 4.44 9.76
C ALA A 41 1.60 4.21 10.04
N ASN A 42 1.29 3.90 11.30
CA ASN A 42 -0.09 3.94 11.77
C ASN A 42 -0.35 5.35 12.33
N GLY A 43 -1.30 6.07 11.74
CA GLY A 43 -1.77 7.33 12.28
C GLY A 43 -2.50 7.13 13.61
N HIS A 44 -2.60 8.19 14.40
CA HIS A 44 -3.27 8.14 15.71
C HIS A 44 -4.75 7.78 15.61
N ASP A 45 -5.39 8.11 14.47
CA ASP A 45 -6.79 7.77 14.17
C ASP A 45 -6.98 6.34 13.64
N GLY A 46 -5.95 5.49 13.75
CA GLY A 46 -5.97 4.11 13.23
C GLY A 46 -5.83 3.99 11.71
N ARG A 47 -5.66 5.11 11.00
CA ARG A 47 -5.49 5.16 9.55
C ARG A 47 -4.06 4.82 9.14
N LEU A 48 -3.90 4.14 8.01
CA LEU A 48 -2.58 3.87 7.42
C LEU A 48 -2.03 5.14 6.76
N LEU A 49 -0.85 5.57 7.18
CA LEU A 49 -0.11 6.67 6.57
C LEU A 49 0.93 6.07 5.62
N LEU A 50 0.86 6.49 4.35
CA LEU A 50 1.82 6.14 3.30
C LEU A 50 2.38 7.44 2.73
N TYR A 51 3.69 7.54 2.71
CA TYR A 51 4.37 8.70 2.11
C TYR A 51 5.55 8.24 1.29
N CYS A 52 5.54 8.57 0.00
CA CYS A 52 6.66 8.29 -0.90
C CYS A 52 7.43 9.57 -1.16
N TYR A 53 8.72 9.59 -0.80
CA TYR A 53 9.61 10.74 -1.02
C TYR A 53 9.88 11.03 -2.50
N ALA A 54 9.61 10.06 -3.40
CA ALA A 54 9.73 10.24 -4.84
C ALA A 54 8.48 10.88 -5.49
N GLY A 55 7.39 11.07 -4.73
CA GLY A 55 6.19 11.78 -5.19
C GLY A 55 5.04 10.90 -5.69
N CYS A 56 5.09 9.57 -5.52
CA CYS A 56 3.93 8.72 -5.84
C CYS A 56 2.71 9.09 -4.98
N SER A 57 1.54 9.13 -5.62
CA SER A 57 0.29 9.37 -4.91
C SER A 57 -0.11 8.17 -4.05
N PHE A 58 -0.88 8.43 -2.99
CA PHE A 58 -1.43 7.37 -2.14
C PHE A 58 -2.19 6.30 -2.94
N ARG A 59 -2.92 6.71 -3.99
CA ARG A 59 -3.69 5.80 -4.84
C ARG A 59 -2.80 4.86 -5.64
N GLU A 60 -1.72 5.36 -6.23
CA GLU A 60 -0.76 4.55 -6.98
C GLU A 60 -0.08 3.51 -6.08
N ILE A 61 0.35 3.94 -4.88
CA ILE A 61 0.97 3.05 -3.90
C ILE A 61 0.00 1.92 -3.53
N ILE A 62 -1.25 2.24 -3.23
CA ILE A 62 -2.25 1.22 -2.88
C ILE A 62 -2.55 0.29 -4.06
N GLN A 63 -2.68 0.81 -5.28
CA GLN A 63 -2.90 -0.03 -6.47
C GLN A 63 -1.73 -1.00 -6.68
N ALA A 64 -0.50 -0.54 -6.50
CA ALA A 64 0.69 -1.37 -6.58
C ALA A 64 0.72 -2.44 -5.48
N LEU A 65 0.38 -2.09 -4.23
CA LEU A 65 0.25 -3.03 -3.12
C LEU A 65 -0.80 -4.13 -3.40
N ILE A 66 -1.93 -3.76 -4.02
CA ILE A 66 -2.96 -4.73 -4.42
C ILE A 66 -2.44 -5.67 -5.51
N ARG A 67 -1.72 -5.15 -6.52
CA ARG A 67 -1.14 -5.96 -7.62
C ARG A 67 -0.16 -7.02 -7.12
N ILE A 68 0.64 -6.72 -6.10
CA ILE A 68 1.58 -7.68 -5.50
C ILE A 68 0.92 -8.65 -4.50
N GLY A 69 -0.42 -8.61 -4.37
CA GLY A 69 -1.18 -9.57 -3.57
C GLY A 69 -1.34 -9.19 -2.10
N LEU A 70 -1.23 -7.90 -1.73
CA LEU A 70 -1.55 -7.43 -0.38
C LEU A 70 -3.02 -6.97 -0.32
N PRO A 71 -3.93 -7.76 0.28
CA PRO A 71 -5.35 -7.42 0.28
C PRO A 71 -5.66 -6.30 1.30
N ARG A 72 -6.37 -5.27 0.84
CA ARG A 72 -7.12 -4.35 1.70
C ARG A 72 -8.22 -5.15 2.41
N LYS A 73 -8.18 -5.28 3.73
CA LYS A 73 -9.42 -5.38 4.50
C LYS A 73 -9.50 -4.24 5.49
N GLN A 74 -9.70 -3.04 4.96
CA GLN A 74 -10.36 -1.94 5.66
C GLN A 74 -11.27 -1.26 4.64
N THR A 75 -12.56 -1.28 4.93
CA THR A 75 -13.65 -0.68 4.17
C THR A 75 -13.45 0.82 4.08
N TYR A 76 -13.06 1.31 2.91
CA TYR A 76 -13.11 2.73 2.57
C TYR A 76 -14.54 3.03 2.13
N ASP A 77 -15.41 3.33 3.09
CA ASP A 77 -16.65 4.03 2.81
C ASP A 77 -16.30 5.50 2.55
N HIS A 78 -16.00 5.82 1.30
CA HIS A 78 -16.21 7.16 0.76
C HIS A 78 -16.49 6.98 -0.72
N THR A 79 -17.79 6.85 -1.03
CA THR A 79 -18.46 7.26 -2.26
C THR A 79 -17.55 7.68 -3.40
N LEU A 80 -16.94 6.70 -4.07
CA LEU A 80 -16.44 6.86 -5.43
C LEU A 80 -16.85 5.62 -6.19
N SER A 81 -17.94 5.78 -6.93
CA SER A 81 -18.44 4.83 -7.91
C SER A 81 -17.28 4.31 -8.76
N PHE A 82 -16.85 3.08 -8.47
CA PHE A 82 -16.30 2.19 -9.49
C PHE A 82 -17.46 1.79 -10.42
N SER A 83 -17.98 2.77 -11.14
CA SER A 83 -18.82 2.51 -12.30
C SER A 83 -17.92 1.87 -13.34
N LYS A 84 -18.04 0.55 -13.44
CA LYS A 84 -17.78 -0.29 -14.62
C LYS A 84 -16.41 -0.10 -15.28
N GLN A 85 -15.53 -1.10 -15.17
CA GLN A 85 -15.19 -1.92 -16.34
C GLN A 85 -14.32 -3.12 -15.90
N PHE A 86 -14.99 -4.21 -15.59
CA PHE A 86 -14.54 -5.52 -16.05
C PHE A 86 -15.04 -5.66 -17.51
N CYS A 87 -14.41 -6.56 -18.29
CA CYS A 87 -14.53 -6.79 -19.75
C CYS A 87 -13.58 -5.89 -20.56
N ALA A 88 -12.69 -6.40 -21.41
CA ALA A 88 -12.59 -7.72 -22.06
C ALA A 88 -11.09 -8.02 -22.30
N ASP A 89 -10.68 -9.28 -22.25
CA ASP A 89 -10.35 -10.05 -23.47
C ASP A 89 -9.99 -9.15 -24.66
N LEU A 90 -8.71 -9.12 -25.01
CA LEU A 90 -8.26 -8.66 -26.32
C LEU A 90 -7.29 -9.71 -26.86
N LYS A 91 -7.89 -10.62 -27.62
CA LYS A 91 -7.38 -11.36 -28.80
C LYS A 91 -5.87 -11.55 -28.93
#